data_AF-A0A4R6JLV9-F1
#
_entry.id   AF-A0A4R6JLV9-F1
#
_cell.length_a   1.000
_cell.length_b   1.000
_cell.length_c   1.000
_cell.angle_alpha   90.00
_cell.angle_beta   90.00
_cell.angle_gamma   90.00
#
_symmetry.space_group_name_H-M   'P 1'
#
loop_
_entity.id
_entity.type
_entity.pdbx_description
1 polymer ?
#
loop_
_entity_poly.entity_id
_entity_poly.type
_entity_poly.pdbx_seq_one_letter_code
_entity_poly.pdbx_strand_id
1 'polypeptide(L)'
;MLDTAPTGDAVLDERLAVLVGKAGRKPKDVMGKLSKKLRDQVLERLAGRGILEADKDKVLGLFPVTRWPAKDAQHELEVRAGLEGVLKLGMQPDERTGALIALLSALNVVPKVVTDAVDKKALKQRAKAIAESDWAADAVRKAVQEMQAAVTTTIVVSAGGATAGN
;
A
#
# COMPACT_ATOMS: atom_id res chain seq x y z
N MET A 1 -15.65 19.25 -4.53
CA MET A 1 -15.73 18.25 -3.46
C MET A 1 -17.13 17.69 -3.52
N LEU A 2 -17.28 16.39 -3.77
CA LEU A 2 -18.56 15.79 -4.16
C LEU A 2 -19.31 15.19 -2.96
N ASP A 3 -18.58 14.67 -1.98
CA ASP A 3 -19.13 14.10 -0.75
C ASP A 3 -18.15 14.36 0.41
N THR A 4 -18.70 14.62 1.60
CA THR A 4 -17.96 14.85 2.85
C THR A 4 -18.49 13.99 4.00
N ALA A 5 -19.34 13.01 3.71
CA ALA A 5 -19.86 12.09 4.72
C ALA A 5 -18.71 11.30 5.37
N PRO A 6 -18.81 10.98 6.68
CA PRO A 6 -17.85 10.11 7.35
C PRO A 6 -17.78 8.75 6.66
N THR A 7 -16.57 8.28 6.42
CA THR A 7 -16.28 7.01 5.74
C THR A 7 -16.33 5.81 6.68
N GLY A 8 -16.45 6.05 7.99
CA GLY A 8 -16.30 5.03 9.02
C GLY A 8 -14.84 4.68 9.31
N ASP A 9 -13.90 5.39 8.70
CA ASP A 9 -12.47 5.20 8.84
C ASP A 9 -11.81 6.50 9.30
N ALA A 10 -11.37 6.53 10.57
CA ALA A 10 -10.80 7.73 11.18
C ALA A 10 -9.59 8.29 10.41
N VAL A 11 -8.79 7.43 9.77
CA VAL A 11 -7.63 7.89 8.98
C VAL A 11 -8.13 8.59 7.73
N LEU A 12 -9.11 8.02 7.03
CA LEU A 12 -9.69 8.64 5.83
C LEU A 12 -10.46 9.93 6.18
N ASP A 13 -11.21 9.95 7.28
CA ASP A 13 -11.99 11.10 7.73
C ASP A 13 -11.08 12.28 8.10
N GLU A 14 -9.94 12.04 8.75
CA GLU A 14 -8.94 13.07 9.02
C GLU A 14 -8.42 13.69 7.71
N ARG A 15 -8.14 12.88 6.69
CA ARG A 15 -7.68 13.36 5.38
C ARG A 15 -8.79 14.07 4.60
N LEU A 16 -10.02 13.60 4.72
CA LEU A 16 -11.18 14.24 4.12
C LEU A 16 -11.37 15.65 4.69
N ALA A 17 -11.23 15.82 6.01
CA ALA A 17 -11.27 17.13 6.66
C ALA A 17 -10.16 18.09 6.15
N VAL A 18 -8.95 17.57 5.91
CA VAL A 18 -7.87 18.37 5.28
C VAL A 18 -8.25 18.81 3.87
N LEU A 19 -8.97 17.98 3.11
CA LEU A 19 -9.41 18.27 1.75
C LEU A 19 -10.55 19.30 1.71
N VAL A 20 -11.47 19.31 2.70
CA VAL A 20 -12.55 20.32 2.80
C VAL A 20 -11.98 21.73 2.72
N GLY A 21 -10.97 22.03 3.52
CA GLY A 21 -10.31 23.35 3.56
C GLY A 21 -9.39 23.66 2.36
N LYS A 22 -9.36 22.78 1.35
CA LYS A 22 -8.49 22.85 0.17
C LYS A 22 -9.23 22.56 -1.15
N ALA A 23 -10.57 22.67 -1.14
CA ALA A 23 -11.37 22.50 -2.34
C ALA A 23 -10.85 23.36 -3.51
N GLY A 24 -10.74 22.75 -4.70
CA GLY A 24 -10.24 23.41 -5.92
C GLY A 24 -8.71 23.45 -6.07
N ARG A 25 -7.93 23.00 -5.08
CA ARG A 25 -6.46 22.84 -5.23
C ARG A 25 -6.13 21.62 -6.07
N LYS A 26 -4.99 21.66 -6.78
CA LYS A 26 -4.50 20.51 -7.54
C LYS A 26 -4.04 19.41 -6.56
N PRO A 27 -4.21 18.11 -6.89
CA PRO A 27 -3.81 16.99 -6.02
C PRO A 27 -2.37 17.10 -5.50
N LYS A 28 -1.42 17.48 -6.37
CA LYS A 28 -0.01 17.66 -6.00
C LYS A 28 0.22 18.71 -4.90
N ASP A 29 -0.63 19.73 -4.81
CA ASP A 29 -0.46 20.86 -3.88
C ASP A 29 -0.92 20.52 -2.45
N VAL A 30 -1.72 19.47 -2.29
CA VAL A 30 -2.26 19.02 -0.99
C VAL A 30 -1.55 17.76 -0.47
N MET A 31 -0.85 17.06 -1.35
CA MET A 31 -0.29 15.74 -1.07
C MET A 31 0.67 15.70 0.12
N GLY A 32 1.54 16.70 0.28
CA GLY A 32 2.47 16.76 1.41
C GLY A 32 1.77 16.82 2.78
N LYS A 33 0.55 17.41 2.84
CA LYS A 33 -0.26 17.40 4.05
C LYS A 33 -0.99 16.07 4.22
N LEU A 34 -1.44 15.48 3.13
CA LEU A 34 -2.13 14.17 3.14
C LEU A 34 -1.21 12.99 3.47
N SER A 35 0.10 13.11 3.23
CA SER A 35 1.06 12.05 3.55
C SER A 35 1.68 12.19 4.95
N LYS A 36 1.59 13.37 5.58
CA LYS A 36 2.19 13.64 6.90
C LYS A 36 1.68 12.64 7.94
N LYS A 37 2.60 11.92 8.60
CA LYS A 37 2.34 10.88 9.62
C LYS A 37 1.44 9.72 9.18
N LEU A 38 1.08 9.62 7.89
CA LEU A 38 0.11 8.63 7.41
C LEU A 38 0.59 7.20 7.65
N ARG A 39 1.88 6.94 7.42
CA ARG A 39 2.47 5.61 7.63
C ARG A 39 2.31 5.14 9.08
N ASP A 40 2.67 5.98 10.04
CA ASP A 40 2.63 5.64 11.47
C ASP A 40 1.19 5.40 11.91
N GLN A 41 0.25 6.27 11.51
CA GLN A 41 -1.18 6.10 11.80
C GLN A 41 -1.76 4.80 11.23
N VAL A 42 -1.37 4.43 10.00
CA VAL A 42 -1.81 3.17 9.39
C VAL A 42 -1.23 1.96 10.13
N LEU A 43 0.06 1.99 10.51
CA LEU A 43 0.70 0.92 11.27
C LEU A 43 0.09 0.76 12.67
N GLU A 44 -0.12 1.86 13.38
CA GLU A 44 -0.81 1.88 14.68
C GLU A 44 -2.23 1.31 14.57
N ARG A 45 -2.97 1.66 13.51
CA ARG A 45 -4.31 1.11 13.29
C ARG A 45 -4.28 -0.38 12.98
N LEU A 46 -3.33 -0.86 12.18
CA LEU A 46 -3.17 -2.29 11.91
C LEU A 46 -2.82 -3.05 13.20
N ALA A 47 -2.01 -2.45 14.08
CA ALA A 47 -1.74 -3.02 15.39
C ALA A 47 -2.97 -3.00 16.31
N GLY A 48 -3.75 -1.91 16.32
CA GLY A 48 -5.01 -1.82 17.06
C GLY A 48 -6.06 -2.83 16.61
N ARG A 49 -6.00 -3.28 15.35
CA ARG A 49 -6.82 -4.37 14.80
C ARG A 49 -6.24 -5.77 15.05
N GLY A 50 -5.06 -5.87 15.69
CA GLY A 50 -4.38 -7.14 15.95
C GLY A 50 -3.76 -7.79 14.71
N ILE A 51 -3.57 -7.05 13.61
CA ILE A 51 -2.92 -7.56 12.40
C ILE A 51 -1.39 -7.49 12.54
N LEU A 52 -0.90 -6.39 13.11
CA LEU A 52 0.51 -6.19 13.44
C LEU A 52 0.72 -6.15 14.95
N GLU A 53 1.96 -6.30 15.37
CA GLU A 53 2.40 -6.03 16.74
C GLU A 53 3.38 -4.86 16.75
N ALA A 54 3.28 -3.97 17.73
CA ALA A 54 4.18 -2.82 17.88
C ALA A 54 5.33 -3.19 18.82
N ASP A 55 6.44 -3.66 18.26
CA ASP A 55 7.62 -4.07 19.02
C ASP A 55 8.59 -2.89 19.17
N LYS A 56 8.78 -2.41 20.41
CA LYS A 56 9.67 -1.28 20.72
C LYS A 56 10.99 -1.82 21.27
N ASP A 57 12.04 -1.65 20.48
CA ASP A 57 13.40 -2.09 20.79
C ASP A 57 14.36 -0.88 20.85
N LYS A 58 15.62 -1.09 21.23
CA LYS A 58 16.68 -0.07 21.22
C LYS A 58 17.93 -0.58 20.51
N VAL A 59 18.32 0.09 19.43
CA VAL A 59 19.62 -0.16 18.78
C VAL A 59 20.73 0.44 19.64
N LEU A 60 21.73 -0.38 19.99
CA LEU A 60 22.84 -0.02 20.89
C LEU A 60 22.40 0.51 22.27
N GLY A 61 21.18 0.16 22.72
CA GLY A 61 20.63 0.58 24.01
C GLY A 61 20.20 2.06 24.10
N LEU A 62 20.44 2.86 23.06
CA LEU A 62 20.26 4.32 23.07
C LEU A 62 19.24 4.82 22.05
N PHE A 63 19.11 4.15 20.90
CA PHE A 63 18.24 4.59 19.81
C PHE A 63 16.97 3.75 19.75
N PRO A 64 15.80 4.28 20.18
CA PRO A 64 14.56 3.53 20.10
C PRO A 64 14.22 3.22 18.63
N VAL A 65 13.88 1.96 18.36
CA VAL A 65 13.38 1.51 17.07
C VAL A 65 12.05 0.78 17.29
N THR A 66 11.04 1.12 16.49
CA THR A 66 9.77 0.38 16.50
C THR A 66 9.72 -0.53 15.29
N ARG A 67 9.62 -1.83 15.53
CA ARG A 67 9.34 -2.85 14.52
C ARG A 67 7.85 -3.16 14.53
N TRP A 68 7.35 -3.58 13.37
CA TRP A 68 5.93 -3.88 13.18
C TRP A 68 5.75 -5.29 12.60
N PRO A 69 6.17 -6.35 13.31
CA PRO A 69 5.96 -7.72 12.83
C PRO A 69 4.47 -8.02 12.63
N ALA A 70 4.17 -8.87 11.65
CA ALA A 70 2.82 -9.40 11.49
C ALA A 70 2.50 -10.33 12.66
N LYS A 71 1.36 -10.09 13.33
CA LYS A 71 0.85 -10.99 14.36
C LYS A 71 0.24 -12.24 13.72
N ASP A 72 -0.43 -12.05 12.58
CA ASP A 72 -0.89 -13.11 11.70
C ASP A 72 -0.57 -12.73 10.25
N ALA A 73 0.24 -13.56 9.60
CA ALA A 73 0.64 -13.36 8.21
C ALA A 73 -0.40 -13.89 7.19
N GLN A 74 -1.44 -14.63 7.62
CA GLN A 74 -2.44 -15.22 6.72
C GLN A 74 -3.09 -14.16 5.82
N HIS A 75 -3.49 -13.03 6.39
CA HIS A 75 -4.12 -11.96 5.62
C HIS A 75 -3.18 -11.39 4.54
N GLU A 76 -1.89 -11.24 4.85
CA GLU A 76 -0.90 -10.79 3.86
C GLU A 76 -0.71 -11.84 2.76
N LEU A 77 -0.64 -13.12 3.13
CA LEU A 77 -0.49 -14.23 2.20
C LEU A 77 -1.69 -14.35 1.25
N GLU A 78 -2.92 -14.18 1.74
CA GLU A 78 -4.14 -14.18 0.92
C GLU A 78 -4.14 -13.03 -0.10
N VAL A 79 -3.79 -11.82 0.35
CA VAL A 79 -3.69 -10.66 -0.54
C VAL A 79 -2.62 -10.90 -1.61
N ARG A 80 -1.46 -11.44 -1.22
CA ARG A 80 -0.38 -11.77 -2.15
C ARG A 80 -0.79 -12.85 -3.14
N ALA A 81 -1.46 -13.91 -2.68
CA ALA A 81 -1.96 -14.98 -3.53
C ALA A 81 -2.96 -14.46 -4.57
N GLY A 82 -3.87 -13.56 -4.18
CA GLY A 82 -4.79 -12.89 -5.10
C GLY A 82 -4.07 -12.06 -6.17
N LEU A 83 -3.08 -11.26 -5.76
CA LEU A 83 -2.25 -10.50 -6.70
C LEU A 83 -1.49 -11.41 -7.66
N GLU A 84 -0.92 -12.50 -7.18
CA GLU A 84 -0.18 -13.47 -7.99
C GLU A 84 -1.09 -14.25 -8.94
N GLY A 85 -2.28 -14.65 -8.50
CA GLY A 85 -3.28 -15.30 -9.35
C GLY A 85 -3.66 -14.43 -10.56
N VAL A 86 -3.88 -13.14 -10.33
CA VAL A 86 -4.19 -12.20 -11.42
C VAL A 86 -2.97 -11.92 -12.31
N LEU A 87 -1.81 -11.67 -11.70
CA LEU A 87 -0.62 -11.18 -12.42
C LEU A 87 0.18 -12.29 -13.12
N LYS A 88 0.21 -13.51 -12.55
CA LYS A 88 0.93 -14.67 -13.12
C LYS A 88 -0.02 -15.62 -13.85
N LEU A 89 -1.15 -15.95 -13.22
CA LEU A 89 -2.05 -16.99 -13.74
C LEU A 89 -3.16 -16.44 -14.63
N GLY A 90 -3.24 -15.11 -14.78
CA GLY A 90 -4.20 -14.46 -15.67
C GLY A 90 -5.65 -14.49 -15.17
N MET A 91 -5.87 -14.74 -13.88
CA MET A 91 -7.21 -14.66 -13.27
C MET A 91 -7.80 -13.26 -13.45
N GLN A 92 -9.13 -13.17 -13.48
CA GLN A 92 -9.80 -11.88 -13.51
C GLN A 92 -9.74 -11.21 -12.13
N PRO A 93 -9.31 -9.94 -12.05
CA PRO A 93 -9.30 -9.22 -10.79
C PRO A 93 -10.74 -8.90 -10.35
N ASP A 94 -10.99 -9.02 -9.05
CA ASP A 94 -12.09 -8.28 -8.43
C ASP A 94 -11.71 -6.79 -8.28
N GLU A 95 -12.69 -5.95 -7.94
CA GLU A 95 -12.52 -4.50 -7.82
C GLU A 95 -11.36 -4.12 -6.87
N ARG A 96 -11.27 -4.81 -5.72
CA ARG A 96 -10.24 -4.55 -4.71
C ARG A 96 -8.84 -4.91 -5.22
N THR A 97 -8.70 -6.06 -5.85
CA THR A 97 -7.42 -6.57 -6.39
C THR A 97 -6.99 -5.74 -7.60
N GLY A 98 -7.92 -5.36 -8.47
CA GLY A 98 -7.69 -4.44 -9.59
C GLY A 98 -7.14 -3.09 -9.12
N ALA A 99 -7.78 -2.49 -8.10
CA ALA A 99 -7.33 -1.23 -7.50
C ALA A 99 -5.92 -1.34 -6.87
N LEU A 100 -5.62 -2.44 -6.16
CA LEU A 100 -4.29 -2.68 -5.60
C LEU A 100 -3.23 -2.82 -6.71
N ILE A 101 -3.53 -3.57 -7.78
CA ILE A 101 -2.63 -3.72 -8.93
C ILE A 101 -2.38 -2.37 -9.59
N ALA A 102 -3.42 -1.56 -9.78
CA ALA A 102 -3.29 -0.22 -10.35
C ALA A 102 -2.36 0.67 -9.52
N LEU A 103 -2.49 0.65 -8.19
CA LEU A 103 -1.61 1.38 -7.29
C LEU A 103 -0.16 0.88 -7.37
N LEU A 104 0.07 -0.44 -7.30
CA LEU A 104 1.40 -1.03 -7.38
C LEU A 104 2.08 -0.75 -8.72
N SER A 105 1.30 -0.75 -9.80
CA SER A 105 1.73 -0.40 -11.16
C SER A 105 2.14 1.07 -11.25
N ALA A 106 1.31 1.98 -10.74
CA ALA A 106 1.59 3.41 -10.68
C ALA A 106 2.83 3.73 -9.82
N LEU A 107 3.11 2.93 -8.79
CA LEU A 107 4.32 3.05 -7.95
C LEU A 107 5.55 2.32 -8.53
N ASN A 108 5.42 1.56 -9.62
CA ASN A 108 6.47 0.74 -10.23
C ASN A 108 7.12 -0.27 -9.25
N VAL A 109 6.33 -0.80 -8.30
CA VAL A 109 6.81 -1.74 -7.26
C VAL A 109 6.29 -3.17 -7.43
N VAL A 110 5.53 -3.47 -8.50
CA VAL A 110 4.98 -4.81 -8.76
C VAL A 110 6.01 -5.94 -8.61
N PRO A 111 7.24 -5.87 -9.16
CA PRO A 111 8.22 -6.94 -9.01
C PRO A 111 8.86 -7.06 -7.62
N LYS A 112 8.61 -6.10 -6.72
CA LYS A 112 9.02 -6.19 -5.32
C LYS A 112 7.96 -6.87 -4.45
N VAL A 113 6.71 -6.88 -4.90
CA VAL A 113 5.62 -7.61 -4.26
C VAL A 113 5.58 -9.03 -4.80
N VAL A 114 5.67 -9.23 -6.11
CA VAL A 114 5.72 -10.56 -6.71
C VAL A 114 7.18 -10.87 -7.06
N THR A 115 7.89 -11.48 -6.10
CA THR A 115 9.37 -11.56 -6.11
C THR A 115 9.94 -12.75 -6.86
N ASP A 116 9.19 -13.82 -6.98
CA ASP A 116 9.53 -15.09 -7.64
C ASP A 116 9.19 -15.12 -9.14
N ALA A 117 8.68 -14.02 -9.70
CA ALA A 117 8.39 -13.91 -11.13
C ALA A 117 9.68 -13.99 -11.97
N VAL A 118 9.70 -14.96 -12.90
CA VAL A 118 10.81 -15.17 -13.84
C VAL A 118 10.93 -14.01 -14.83
N ASP A 119 9.81 -13.49 -15.35
CA ASP A 119 9.79 -12.35 -16.26
C ASP A 119 9.15 -11.10 -15.60
N LYS A 120 10.02 -10.24 -15.07
CA LYS A 120 9.62 -8.96 -14.44
C LYS A 120 9.01 -7.98 -15.44
N LYS A 121 9.35 -8.07 -16.74
CA LYS A 121 8.84 -7.14 -17.77
C LYS A 121 7.41 -7.52 -18.13
N ALA A 122 7.15 -8.79 -18.38
CA ALA A 122 5.80 -9.30 -18.62
C ALA A 122 4.86 -8.99 -17.44
N LEU A 123 5.35 -9.19 -16.21
CA LEU A 123 4.61 -8.86 -14.98
C LEU A 123 4.18 -7.38 -14.92
N LYS A 124 5.11 -6.45 -15.22
CA LYS A 124 4.80 -5.01 -15.28
C LYS A 124 3.81 -4.67 -16.39
N GLN A 125 3.94 -5.30 -17.56
CA GLN A 125 3.03 -5.08 -18.68
C GLN A 125 1.61 -5.54 -18.33
N ARG A 126 1.46 -6.71 -17.70
CA ARG A 126 0.17 -7.22 -17.24
C ARG A 126 -0.47 -6.28 -16.20
N ALA A 127 0.30 -5.85 -15.20
CA ALA A 127 -0.17 -4.91 -14.20
C ALA A 127 -0.60 -3.56 -14.82
N LYS A 128 0.14 -3.07 -15.83
CA LYS A 128 -0.21 -1.86 -16.57
C LYS A 128 -1.52 -2.03 -17.35
N ALA A 129 -1.71 -3.14 -18.04
CA ALA A 129 -2.93 -3.42 -18.78
C ALA A 129 -4.16 -3.44 -17.86
N ILE A 130 -4.06 -4.12 -16.72
CA ILE A 130 -5.13 -4.15 -15.70
C ILE A 130 -5.42 -2.73 -15.19
N ALA A 131 -4.37 -1.96 -14.89
CA ALA A 131 -4.50 -0.58 -14.43
C ALA A 131 -5.09 0.40 -15.46
N GLU A 132 -5.10 0.04 -16.75
CA GLU A 132 -5.73 0.81 -17.83
C GLU A 132 -7.17 0.35 -18.12
N SER A 133 -7.52 -0.86 -17.67
CA SER A 133 -8.82 -1.49 -17.95
C SER A 133 -9.88 -1.15 -16.90
N ASP A 134 -9.47 -0.76 -15.68
CA ASP A 134 -10.36 -0.58 -14.53
C ASP A 134 -10.50 0.90 -14.11
N TRP A 135 -11.73 1.28 -13.77
CA TRP A 135 -12.22 2.66 -13.73
C TRP A 135 -12.16 3.27 -12.32
N ALA A 136 -10.99 3.80 -11.97
CA ALA A 136 -10.83 5.00 -11.11
C ALA A 136 -9.47 5.66 -11.38
N ALA A 137 -8.75 5.16 -12.38
CA ALA A 137 -7.30 5.17 -12.39
C ALA A 137 -6.71 6.40 -13.04
N ASP A 138 -7.32 7.06 -14.03
CA ASP A 138 -6.60 8.10 -14.77
C ASP A 138 -6.16 9.29 -13.91
N ALA A 139 -7.01 9.80 -13.03
CA ALA A 139 -6.66 10.89 -12.12
C ALA A 139 -5.72 10.43 -11.01
N VAL A 140 -5.95 9.25 -10.42
CA VAL A 140 -5.11 8.68 -9.35
C VAL A 140 -3.72 8.31 -9.89
N ARG A 141 -3.66 7.67 -11.06
CA ARG A 141 -2.46 7.30 -11.79
C ARG A 141 -1.68 8.53 -12.22
N LYS A 142 -2.33 9.56 -12.75
CA LYS A 142 -1.66 10.85 -13.03
C LYS A 142 -1.10 11.47 -11.77
N ALA A 143 -1.86 11.51 -10.67
CA ALA A 143 -1.37 12.02 -9.39
C ALA A 143 -0.16 11.23 -8.88
N VAL A 144 -0.20 9.89 -8.92
CA VAL A 144 0.92 9.04 -8.48
C VAL A 144 2.13 9.17 -9.41
N GLN A 145 1.93 9.23 -10.73
CA GLN A 145 3.00 9.46 -11.72
C GLN A 145 3.64 10.84 -11.53
N GLU A 146 2.85 11.89 -11.27
CA GLU A 146 3.35 13.23 -10.94
C GLU A 146 4.11 13.25 -9.60
N MET A 147 3.83 12.31 -8.70
CA MET A 147 4.53 12.13 -7.43
C MET A 147 5.76 11.22 -7.52
N GLN A 148 6.06 10.61 -8.69
CA GLN A 148 7.27 9.83 -8.90
C GLN A 148 8.51 10.74 -8.94
N ALA A 149 8.95 11.19 -7.77
CA ALA A 149 10.29 11.71 -7.54
C ALA A 149 10.83 11.36 -6.14
N ALA A 150 10.05 10.70 -5.27
CA ALA A 150 10.48 10.42 -3.90
C ALA A 150 9.83 9.16 -3.31
N VAL A 151 10.05 7.99 -3.92
CA VAL A 151 9.76 6.70 -3.27
C VAL A 151 11.01 5.82 -3.31
N THR A 152 12.05 6.29 -2.64
CA THR A 152 13.13 5.42 -2.17
C THR A 152 12.73 5.00 -0.76
N THR A 153 12.05 3.86 -0.60
CA THR A 153 11.89 3.32 0.75
C THR A 153 11.75 1.80 0.77
N THR A 154 12.54 1.25 1.65
CA THR A 154 12.71 -0.13 2.08
C THR A 154 11.35 -0.80 2.29
N ILE A 155 11.03 -1.78 1.45
CA ILE A 155 10.03 -2.78 1.79
C ILE A 155 10.73 -3.70 2.78
N VAL A 156 10.40 -3.58 4.06
CA VAL A 156 10.81 -4.57 5.06
C VAL A 156 9.96 -5.79 4.77
N VAL A 157 10.56 -6.78 4.12
CA VAL A 157 9.95 -8.11 3.99
C VAL A 157 10.01 -8.74 5.37
N SER A 158 8.85 -8.90 6.01
CA SER A 158 8.68 -9.79 7.15
C SER A 158 8.87 -11.21 6.64
N ALA A 159 10.09 -11.75 6.79
CA ALA A 159 10.31 -13.18 6.63
C ALA A 159 9.55 -13.86 7.78
N GLY A 160 8.39 -14.45 7.48
CA GLY A 160 7.72 -15.38 8.39
C GLY A 160 8.63 -16.57 8.61
N GLY A 161 9.41 -16.54 9.70
CA GLY A 161 10.26 -17.65 10.10
C GLY A 161 9.38 -18.80 10.56
N ALA A 162 9.28 -19.85 9.74
CA ALA A 162 8.81 -21.15 10.20
C ALA A 162 9.91 -21.75 11.10
N THR A 163 9.81 -21.57 12.41
CA THR A 163 10.62 -22.35 13.37
C THR A 163 9.95 -23.71 13.54
N ALA A 164 10.33 -24.68 12.72
CA ALA A 164 10.24 -26.08 13.10
C ALA A 164 11.36 -26.35 14.10
N GLY A 165 11.00 -26.56 15.36
CA GLY A 165 11.92 -27.01 16.42
C GLY A 165 11.51 -28.40 16.88
N ASN A 166 12.47 -29.33 16.79
CA ASN A 166 12.43 -30.73 17.24
C ASN A 166 12.01 -30.91 18.70
#